data_AF-A0AAV3K2B9-F1
#
_entry.id   AF-A0AAV3K2B9-F1
#
_cell.length_a   1.000
_cell.length_b   1.000
_cell.length_c   1.000
_cell.angle_alpha   90.00
_cell.angle_beta   90.00
_cell.angle_gamma   90.00
#
_symmetry.space_group_name_H-M   'P 1'
#
loop_
_entity.id
_entity.type
_entity.pdbx_description
1 polymer ?
#
loop_
_entity_poly.entity_id
_entity_poly.type
_entity_poly.pdbx_seq_one_letter_code
_entity_poly.pdbx_strand_id
1 'polypeptide(L)'
;MNFLNGEEGYPKDYNQAKRWFEIASKQGDASAQNALGIIYLRGLGGDKDLSKAEYYYRLAANKNHENAQLQLALILLNSKKSNNLKEAKEWLEKASLNGNIEAKDKLREIENK
;
A
#
# COMPACT_ATOMS: atom_id res chain seq x y z
N MET A 1 42.05 -16.73 -10.97
CA MET A 1 40.81 -16.02 -11.39
C MET A 1 40.02 -15.75 -10.12
N ASN A 2 39.81 -14.47 -9.79
CA ASN A 2 39.23 -14.01 -8.52
C ASN A 2 37.71 -14.19 -8.51
N PHE A 3 37.20 -14.96 -7.55
CA PHE A 3 35.77 -15.06 -7.19
C PHE A 3 35.41 -13.97 -6.18
N LEU A 4 35.51 -12.71 -6.58
CA LEU A 4 35.13 -11.58 -5.73
C LEU A 4 34.17 -10.68 -6.49
N ASN A 5 33.03 -10.45 -5.85
CA ASN A 5 32.09 -9.35 -6.10
C ASN A 5 31.16 -9.53 -7.29
N GLY A 6 30.27 -10.53 -7.19
CA GLY A 6 28.91 -10.37 -7.69
C GLY A 6 28.14 -9.45 -6.74
N GLU A 7 28.49 -8.16 -6.71
CA GLU A 7 27.64 -7.17 -6.08
C GLU A 7 26.27 -7.24 -6.75
N GLU A 8 25.23 -7.24 -5.91
CA GLU A 8 23.81 -7.34 -6.23
C GLU A 8 23.35 -6.20 -7.15
N GLY A 9 23.70 -6.31 -8.43
CA GLY A 9 23.37 -5.35 -9.48
C GLY A 9 22.21 -5.85 -10.34
N TYR A 10 21.11 -6.33 -9.74
CA TYR A 10 19.88 -6.40 -10.53
C TYR A 10 19.40 -4.96 -10.73
N PRO A 11 19.23 -4.46 -11.97
CA PRO A 11 18.45 -3.26 -12.15
C PRO A 11 17.12 -3.49 -11.44
N LYS A 12 16.79 -2.62 -10.48
CA LYS A 12 15.45 -2.55 -9.88
C LYS A 12 14.50 -2.11 -10.99
N ASP A 13 14.25 -3.01 -11.94
CA ASP A 13 13.31 -2.79 -13.02
C ASP A 13 11.93 -2.93 -12.42
N TYR A 14 11.53 -1.87 -11.73
CA TYR A 14 10.20 -1.74 -11.18
C TYR A 14 9.15 -1.83 -12.28
N ASN A 15 9.48 -1.61 -13.57
CA ASN A 15 8.56 -1.85 -14.67
C ASN A 15 8.36 -3.34 -14.92
N GLN A 16 9.42 -4.14 -14.88
CA GLN A 16 9.31 -5.59 -14.95
C GLN A 16 8.60 -6.15 -13.70
N ALA A 17 8.96 -5.68 -12.50
CA ALA A 17 8.28 -6.08 -11.26
C ALA A 17 6.80 -5.70 -11.27
N LYS A 18 6.44 -4.49 -11.76
CA LYS A 18 5.05 -4.08 -11.97
C LYS A 18 4.28 -5.08 -12.81
N ARG A 19 4.83 -5.51 -13.95
CA ARG A 19 4.17 -6.50 -14.82
C ARG A 19 3.88 -7.81 -14.09
N TRP A 20 4.85 -8.32 -13.33
CA TRP A 20 4.65 -9.56 -12.55
C TRP A 20 3.60 -9.39 -11.46
N PHE A 21 3.66 -8.29 -10.71
CA PHE A 21 2.66 -8.01 -9.68
C PHE A 21 1.27 -7.74 -10.27
N GLU A 22 1.16 -7.15 -11.46
CA GLU A 22 -0.14 -6.98 -12.15
C GLU A 22 -0.77 -8.33 -12.50
N ILE A 23 0.03 -9.30 -12.95
CA ILE A 23 -0.44 -10.66 -13.24
C ILE A 23 -0.92 -11.34 -11.95
N ALA A 24 -0.13 -11.30 -10.88
CA ALA A 24 -0.51 -11.90 -9.59
C ALA A 24 -1.71 -11.17 -8.95
N SER A 25 -1.78 -9.85 -9.07
CA SER A 25 -2.89 -9.02 -8.60
C SER A 25 -4.20 -9.38 -9.29
N LYS A 26 -4.18 -9.67 -10.60
CA LYS A 26 -5.34 -10.18 -11.36
C LYS A 26 -5.81 -11.55 -10.89
N GLN A 27 -4.91 -12.37 -10.33
CA GLN A 27 -5.25 -13.64 -9.68
C GLN A 27 -5.77 -13.45 -8.24
N GLY A 28 -5.82 -12.21 -7.76
CA GLY A 28 -6.31 -11.88 -6.43
C GLY A 28 -5.27 -12.03 -5.33
N ASP A 29 -3.97 -12.04 -5.65
CA ASP A 29 -2.90 -12.05 -4.67
C ASP A 29 -2.83 -10.70 -3.92
N ALA A 30 -3.10 -10.73 -2.61
CA ALA A 30 -3.17 -9.53 -1.78
C ALA A 30 -1.80 -8.88 -1.58
N SER A 31 -0.72 -9.66 -1.56
CA SER A 31 0.64 -9.17 -1.40
C SER A 31 1.13 -8.46 -2.67
N ALA A 32 0.78 -8.97 -3.85
CA ALA A 32 1.04 -8.33 -5.14
C ALA A 32 0.24 -7.04 -5.29
N GLN A 33 -1.02 -7.03 -4.87
CA GLN A 33 -1.83 -5.81 -4.81
C GLN A 33 -1.20 -4.77 -3.88
N ASN A 34 -0.76 -5.17 -2.67
CA ASN A 34 -0.04 -4.26 -1.77
C ASN A 34 1.28 -3.75 -2.39
N ALA A 35 2.03 -4.61 -3.08
CA ALA A 35 3.27 -4.23 -3.76
C ALA A 35 3.03 -3.20 -4.88
N LEU A 36 1.98 -3.36 -5.68
CA LEU A 36 1.56 -2.36 -6.67
C LEU A 36 1.15 -1.05 -6.00
N GLY A 37 0.42 -1.11 -4.88
CA GLY A 37 0.09 0.04 -4.06
C GLY A 37 1.34 0.84 -3.65
N ILE A 38 2.37 0.15 -3.15
CA ILE A 38 3.66 0.77 -2.79
C ILE A 38 4.34 1.40 -4.00
N ILE A 39 4.35 0.70 -5.13
CA ILE A 39 5.00 1.17 -6.35
C ILE A 39 4.37 2.47 -6.83
N TYR A 40 3.04 2.55 -6.92
CA TYR A 40 2.35 3.76 -7.35
C TYR A 40 2.39 4.88 -6.30
N LEU A 41 2.36 4.54 -5.01
CA LEU A 41 2.50 5.53 -3.92
C LEU A 41 3.86 6.21 -3.95
N ARG A 42 4.93 5.44 -4.21
CA ARG A 42 6.31 5.93 -4.18
C ARG A 42 6.82 6.40 -5.55
N GLY A 43 6.15 6.07 -6.64
CA GLY A 43 6.63 6.37 -8.00
C GLY A 43 7.81 5.48 -8.38
N LEU A 44 7.75 4.18 -8.09
CA LEU A 44 8.84 3.26 -8.40
C LEU A 44 8.73 2.82 -9.88
N GLY A 45 9.75 3.16 -10.69
CA GLY A 45 9.75 2.90 -12.14
C GLY A 45 8.83 3.81 -12.94
N GLY A 46 8.52 5.02 -12.47
CA GLY A 46 7.65 5.97 -13.15
C GLY A 46 7.18 7.05 -12.19
N ASP A 47 6.10 7.75 -12.53
CA ASP A 47 5.55 8.78 -11.66
C ASP A 47 4.68 8.22 -10.53
N LYS A 48 4.54 9.02 -9.47
CA LYS A 48 3.59 8.74 -8.39
C LYS A 48 2.16 8.86 -8.91
N ASP A 49 1.31 7.91 -8.54
CA ASP A 49 -0.10 7.90 -8.89
C ASP A 49 -0.92 7.48 -7.66
N LEU A 50 -1.43 8.46 -6.92
CA LEU A 50 -2.20 8.21 -5.70
C LEU A 50 -3.52 7.49 -5.99
N SER A 51 -4.12 7.72 -7.16
CA SER A 51 -5.38 7.06 -7.54
C SER A 51 -5.15 5.57 -7.78
N LYS A 52 -4.07 5.20 -8.47
CA LYS A 52 -3.70 3.78 -8.63
C LYS A 52 -3.25 3.16 -7.31
N ALA A 53 -2.49 3.89 -6.49
CA ALA A 53 -2.12 3.41 -5.16
C ALA A 53 -3.36 3.09 -4.33
N GLU A 54 -4.33 4.02 -4.25
CA GLU A 54 -5.61 3.82 -3.56
C GLU A 54 -6.34 2.58 -4.09
N TYR A 55 -6.43 2.42 -5.42
CA TYR A 55 -7.08 1.27 -6.05
C TYR A 55 -6.46 -0.06 -5.60
N TYR A 56 -5.13 -0.20 -5.69
CA TYR A 56 -4.46 -1.45 -5.35
C TYR A 56 -4.46 -1.74 -3.84
N TYR A 57 -4.29 -0.71 -3.00
CA TYR A 57 -4.44 -0.89 -1.55
C TYR A 57 -5.86 -1.28 -1.18
N ARG A 58 -6.89 -0.75 -1.84
CA ARG A 58 -8.28 -1.17 -1.64
C ARG A 58 -8.52 -2.64 -1.97
N LEU A 59 -7.94 -3.14 -3.06
CA LEU A 59 -8.01 -4.57 -3.39
C LEU A 59 -7.37 -5.44 -2.29
N ALA A 60 -6.17 -5.09 -1.84
CA ALA A 60 -5.45 -5.83 -0.80
C ALA A 60 -6.15 -5.70 0.58
N ALA A 61 -6.63 -4.51 0.93
CA ALA A 61 -7.32 -4.24 2.19
C ALA A 61 -8.64 -5.02 2.32
N ASN A 62 -9.38 -5.16 1.21
CA ASN A 62 -10.58 -6.01 1.13
C ASN A 62 -10.27 -7.51 1.34
N LYS A 63 -9.00 -7.92 1.18
CA LYS A 63 -8.51 -9.28 1.45
C LYS A 63 -7.84 -9.39 2.84
N ASN A 64 -8.11 -8.44 3.74
CA ASN A 64 -7.56 -8.37 5.09
C ASN A 64 -6.02 -8.20 5.15
N HIS A 65 -5.40 -7.66 4.10
CA HIS A 65 -3.97 -7.36 4.15
C HIS A 65 -3.72 -6.15 5.07
N GLU A 66 -3.16 -6.39 6.25
CA GLU A 66 -3.03 -5.40 7.33
C GLU A 66 -2.33 -4.11 6.90
N ASN A 67 -1.17 -4.23 6.24
CA ASN A 67 -0.43 -3.05 5.76
C ASN A 67 -1.23 -2.26 4.72
N ALA A 68 -2.08 -2.93 3.92
CA ALA A 68 -2.86 -2.24 2.91
C ALA A 68 -4.04 -1.48 3.51
N GLN A 69 -4.65 -2.00 4.59
CA GLN A 69 -5.70 -1.31 5.33
C GLN A 69 -5.18 0.01 5.93
N LEU A 70 -4.02 -0.04 6.58
CA LEU A 70 -3.36 1.15 7.12
C LEU A 70 -3.03 2.16 6.01
N GLN A 71 -2.38 1.71 4.93
CA GLN A 71 -1.95 2.60 3.85
C GLN A 71 -3.14 3.23 3.11
N LEU A 72 -4.21 2.47 2.91
CA LEU A 72 -5.46 3.00 2.34
C LEU A 72 -6.03 4.09 3.24
N ALA A 73 -6.11 3.86 4.55
CA ALA A 73 -6.59 4.87 5.48
C ALA A 73 -5.74 6.15 5.43
N LEU A 74 -4.41 6.02 5.41
CA LEU A 74 -3.51 7.18 5.31
C LEU A 74 -3.69 7.95 3.99
N ILE A 75 -3.90 7.26 2.87
CA ILE A 75 -4.22 7.91 1.58
C ILE A 75 -5.56 8.66 1.68
N LEU A 76 -6.58 8.03 2.26
CA LEU A 76 -7.90 8.63 2.42
C LEU A 76 -7.88 9.86 3.34
N LEU A 77 -7.10 9.85 4.42
CA LEU A 77 -6.92 11.01 5.31
C LEU A 77 -6.22 12.19 4.65
N ASN A 78 -5.27 11.92 3.76
CA ASN A 78 -4.53 12.96 3.03
C ASN A 78 -5.31 13.48 1.80
N SER A 79 -6.37 12.79 1.39
CA SER A 79 -7.23 13.21 0.29
C SER A 79 -8.13 14.38 0.72
N LYS A 80 -8.25 15.40 -0.14
CA LYS A 80 -9.12 16.57 0.08
C LYS A 80 -10.63 16.27 -0.06
N LYS A 81 -11.03 15.01 -0.24
CA LYS A 81 -12.43 14.62 -0.43
C LYS A 81 -13.15 14.58 0.93
N SER A 82 -14.27 15.30 1.05
CA SER A 82 -15.04 15.43 2.30
C SER A 82 -15.53 14.09 2.89
N ASN A 83 -15.76 13.08 2.04
CA ASN A 83 -16.35 11.81 2.47
C ASN A 83 -15.31 10.76 2.89
N ASN A 84 -14.01 11.06 2.73
CA ASN A 84 -12.95 10.09 2.97
C ASN A 84 -12.61 9.90 4.45
N LEU A 85 -12.97 10.83 5.33
CA LEU A 85 -12.66 10.73 6.76
C LEU A 85 -13.37 9.55 7.42
N LYS A 86 -14.66 9.36 7.13
CA LYS A 86 -15.44 8.24 7.66
C LYS A 86 -14.84 6.91 7.19
N GLU A 87 -14.58 6.81 5.89
CA GLU A 87 -14.01 5.60 5.30
C GLU A 87 -12.59 5.31 5.84
N ALA A 88 -11.76 6.33 6.03
CA ALA A 88 -10.44 6.18 6.63
C ALA A 88 -10.53 5.61 8.05
N LYS A 89 -11.46 6.11 8.87
CA LYS A 89 -11.69 5.57 10.23
C LYS A 89 -12.08 4.10 10.18
N GLU A 90 -12.99 3.70 9.30
CA GLU A 90 -13.40 2.29 9.13
C GLU A 90 -12.21 1.38 8.78
N TRP A 91 -11.29 1.86 7.93
CA TRP A 91 -10.08 1.10 7.59
C TRP A 91 -9.06 1.05 8.73
N LEU A 92 -8.88 2.14 9.49
CA LEU A 92 -8.02 2.14 10.68
C LEU A 92 -8.59 1.23 11.77
N GLU A 93 -9.91 1.20 11.97
CA GLU A 93 -10.57 0.32 12.93
C GLU A 93 -10.29 -1.15 12.59
N LYS A 94 -10.46 -1.52 11.32
CA LYS A 94 -10.13 -2.87 10.84
C LYS A 94 -8.65 -3.21 11.07
N ALA A 95 -7.74 -2.31 10.72
CA ALA A 95 -6.32 -2.52 10.94
C ALA A 95 -5.98 -2.63 12.45
N SER A 96 -6.60 -1.81 13.30
CA SER A 96 -6.41 -1.85 14.75
C SER A 96 -6.96 -3.14 15.38
N LEU A 97 -8.08 -3.67 14.88
CA LEU A 97 -8.63 -4.95 15.34
C LEU A 97 -7.68 -6.12 15.04
N ASN A 98 -6.91 -6.01 13.96
CA ASN A 98 -5.84 -6.97 13.62
C ASN A 98 -4.52 -6.71 14.37
N GLY A 99 -4.51 -5.81 15.36
CA GLY A 99 -3.34 -5.54 16.21
C GLY A 99 -2.37 -4.48 15.69
N ASN A 100 -2.71 -3.77 14.60
CA ASN A 100 -1.87 -2.69 14.08
C ASN A 100 -1.88 -1.48 15.05
N ILE A 101 -0.75 -1.27 15.74
CA ILE A 101 -0.60 -0.19 16.73
C ILE A 101 -0.67 1.19 16.08
N GLU A 102 -0.05 1.36 14.90
CA GLU A 102 -0.07 2.62 14.17
C GLU A 102 -1.49 3.05 13.78
N ALA A 103 -2.33 2.08 13.38
CA ALA A 103 -3.73 2.35 13.08
C ALA A 103 -4.50 2.82 14.31
N LYS A 104 -4.23 2.20 15.48
CA LYS A 104 -4.83 2.58 16.77
C LYS A 104 -4.44 3.99 17.19
N ASP A 105 -3.17 4.34 17.05
CA ASP A 105 -2.68 5.68 17.39
C ASP A 105 -3.26 6.73 16.43
N LYS A 106 -3.37 6.40 15.14
CA LYS A 106 -4.00 7.29 14.16
C LYS A 106 -5.47 7.55 14.43
N LEU A 107 -6.23 6.54 14.88
CA LEU A 107 -7.63 6.73 15.31
C LEU A 107 -7.73 7.72 16.46
N ARG A 108 -6.90 7.54 17.49
CA ARG A 108 -6.86 8.44 18.66
C ARG A 108 -6.53 9.88 18.25
N GLU A 109 -5.59 10.09 17.34
CA GLU A 109 -5.27 11.43 16.84
C GLU A 109 -6.46 12.12 16.16
N ILE A 110 -7.31 11.36 15.47
CA ILE A 110 -8.47 11.89 14.76
C ILE A 110 -9.63 12.17 15.72
N GLU A 111 -9.80 11.35 16.76
CA GLU A 111 -10.86 11.53 17.78
C GLU A 111 -10.59 12.68 18.74
N ASN A 112 -9.30 13.02 18.95
CA ASN A 112 -8.89 14.10 19.84
C ASN A 112 -8.80 15.48 19.17
N LYS A 113 -9.24 15.62 17.91
CA LYS A 113 -9.27 16.87 17.15
C LYS A 113 -10.69 17.39 17.00
#